data_AF-A0A5E4LXY0-F1
#
_entry.id   AF-A0A5E4LXY0-F1
#
_cell.length_a   1.000
_cell.length_b   1.000
_cell.length_c   1.000
_cell.angle_alpha   90.00
_cell.angle_beta   90.00
_cell.angle_gamma   90.00
#
_symmetry.space_group_name_H-M   'P 1'
#
loop_
_entity.id
_entity.type
_entity.pdbx_description
1 polymer ?
#
loop_
_entity_poly.entity_id
_entity_poly.type
_entity_poly.pdbx_seq_one_letter_code
_entity_poly.pdbx_strand_id
1 'polypeptide(L)'
;MLNLQKIKDLVASKDISALKKYMGENNLVLDKLHHTIVPANKKEIAAKITYLDQTQHIKKIFLNSIFGLLSNDSSRWSDKRIGQSITLTGRCVVRHMSAMANKLLTGKYDYQGETVLYNDTDSVASNTGIETSVGSMTIEELFKKGKLFKNDHGKEYSFNDLIQITQYNNYTHGIQYQNYAAVYRHKVTKKRYVVTTSAGRKVCLTEDHGIMIIDNGNLISKSPAELKIGDKIISAQ
;
A
#
# COMPACT_ATOMS: atom_id res chain seq x y z
N MET A 1 1.60 -10.96 32.32
CA MET A 1 1.15 -10.23 31.11
C MET A 1 1.15 -8.75 31.47
N LEU A 2 1.73 -7.87 30.64
CA LEU A 2 1.83 -6.44 30.95
C LEU A 2 0.43 -5.82 31.06
N ASN A 3 0.13 -5.12 32.15
CA ASN A 3 -1.18 -4.45 32.32
C ASN A 3 -1.09 -3.00 31.83
N LEU A 4 -1.49 -2.79 30.58
CA LEU A 4 -1.45 -1.48 29.92
C LEU A 4 -2.35 -0.44 30.60
N GLN A 5 -3.48 -0.87 31.18
CA GLN A 5 -4.38 0.06 31.87
C GLN A 5 -3.73 0.62 33.13
N LYS A 6 -3.08 -0.25 33.92
CA LYS A 6 -2.35 0.16 35.12
C LYS A 6 -1.22 1.16 34.82
N ILE A 7 -0.53 1.04 33.69
CA ILE A 7 0.49 2.02 33.27
C ILE A 7 -0.16 3.37 32.96
N LYS A 8 -1.27 3.39 32.23
CA LYS A 8 -1.99 4.63 31.90
C LYS A 8 -2.48 5.34 33.16
N ASP A 9 -3.00 4.59 34.11
CA ASP A 9 -3.51 5.13 35.37
C ASP A 9 -2.36 5.73 36.22
N LEU A 10 -1.19 5.07 36.26
CA LEU A 10 0.01 5.57 36.94
C LEU A 10 0.63 6.80 36.27
N VAL A 11 0.55 6.90 34.94
CA VAL A 11 0.97 8.10 34.21
C VAL A 11 0.01 9.26 34.47
N ALA A 12 -1.29 8.99 34.53
CA ALA A 12 -2.32 9.99 34.83
C ALA A 12 -2.22 10.51 36.28
N SER A 13 -1.88 9.63 37.24
CA SER A 13 -1.72 10.00 38.65
C SER A 13 -0.44 10.79 38.97
N LYS A 14 0.50 10.89 38.00
CA LYS A 14 1.81 11.55 38.15
C LYS A 14 2.68 10.99 39.30
N ASP A 15 2.41 9.76 39.76
CA ASP A 15 3.21 9.11 40.79
C ASP A 15 4.48 8.48 40.18
N ILE A 16 5.57 9.26 40.21
CA ILE A 16 6.86 8.88 39.65
C ILE A 16 7.47 7.67 40.38
N SER A 17 7.22 7.53 41.68
CA SER A 17 7.79 6.47 42.51
C SER A 17 7.11 5.13 42.22
N ALA A 18 5.78 5.12 42.19
CA ALA A 18 5.02 3.93 41.82
C ALA A 18 5.28 3.51 40.37
N LEU A 19 5.42 4.48 39.45
CA LEU A 19 5.75 4.21 38.05
C LEU A 19 7.14 3.57 37.90
N LYS A 20 8.17 4.11 38.58
CA LYS A 20 9.52 3.52 38.56
C LYS A 20 9.54 2.10 39.12
N LYS A 21 8.81 1.85 40.21
CA LYS A 21 8.68 0.52 40.80
C LYS A 21 8.04 -0.47 39.83
N TYR A 22 6.92 -0.07 39.23
CA TYR A 22 6.21 -0.89 38.24
C TYR A 22 7.04 -1.17 36.98
N MET A 23 7.80 -0.17 36.52
CA MET A 23 8.73 -0.32 35.40
C MET A 23 9.86 -1.32 35.71
N GLY A 24 10.43 -1.25 36.92
CA GLY A 24 11.45 -2.20 37.38
C GLY A 24 10.93 -3.63 37.47
N GLU A 25 9.73 -3.83 38.03
CA GLU A 25 9.08 -5.15 38.14
C GLU A 25 8.77 -5.79 36.78
N ASN A 26 8.59 -4.98 35.73
CA ASN A 26 8.22 -5.44 34.38
C ASN A 26 9.34 -5.31 33.35
N ASN A 27 10.58 -5.07 33.78
CA ASN A 27 11.74 -4.88 32.89
C ASN A 27 11.48 -3.82 31.80
N LEU A 28 10.99 -2.65 32.19
CA LEU A 28 10.73 -1.50 31.32
C LEU A 28 11.73 -0.38 31.58
N VAL A 29 12.15 0.30 30.52
CA VAL A 29 13.05 1.46 30.54
C VAL A 29 12.44 2.63 29.79
N LEU A 30 12.74 3.84 30.22
CA LEU A 30 12.32 5.04 29.50
C LEU A 30 13.31 5.28 28.34
N ASP A 31 12.80 5.25 27.12
CA ASP A 31 13.54 5.74 25.96
C ASP A 31 13.52 7.27 25.99
N LYS A 32 14.66 7.86 26.39
CA LYS A 32 14.80 9.32 26.55
C LYS A 32 14.67 10.08 25.24
N LEU A 33 14.90 9.42 24.10
CA LEU A 33 14.93 10.06 22.79
C LEU A 33 13.53 10.17 22.19
N HIS A 34 12.67 9.19 22.45
CA HIS A 34 11.29 9.16 21.97
C HIS A 34 10.25 9.45 23.07
N HIS A 35 10.68 9.67 24.31
CA HIS A 35 9.81 9.83 25.48
C HIS A 35 8.81 8.68 25.67
N THR A 36 9.20 7.46 25.25
CA THR A 36 8.37 6.25 25.31
C THR A 36 8.89 5.25 26.33
N ILE A 37 8.00 4.50 26.97
CA ILE A 37 8.39 3.36 27.81
C ILE A 37 8.60 2.15 26.91
N VAL A 38 9.82 1.63 26.87
CA VAL A 38 10.21 0.47 26.06
C VAL A 38 10.74 -0.65 26.96
N PRO A 39 10.69 -1.91 26.54
CA PRO A 39 11.26 -2.97 27.35
C PRO A 39 12.79 -2.93 27.37
N ALA A 40 13.39 -3.33 28.49
CA ALA A 40 14.83 -3.36 28.70
C ALA A 40 15.53 -4.35 27.75
N ASN A 41 14.92 -5.52 27.51
CA ASN A 41 15.49 -6.52 26.60
C ASN A 41 15.09 -6.28 25.15
N LYS A 42 15.63 -5.21 24.55
CA LYS A 42 15.35 -4.83 23.15
C LYS A 42 15.66 -5.96 22.15
N LYS A 43 16.68 -6.80 22.42
CA LYS A 43 17.12 -7.87 21.53
C LYS A 43 16.13 -9.03 21.46
N GLU A 44 15.62 -9.49 22.60
CA GLU A 44 14.62 -10.57 22.67
C GLU A 44 13.30 -10.15 22.01
N ILE A 45 12.88 -8.90 22.20
CA ILE A 45 11.66 -8.37 21.59
C ILE A 45 11.82 -8.16 20.09
N ALA A 46 12.96 -7.67 19.63
CA ALA A 46 13.24 -7.60 18.20
C ALA A 46 13.17 -8.99 17.53
N ALA A 47 13.72 -10.02 18.18
CA ALA A 47 13.61 -11.40 17.70
C ALA A 47 12.15 -11.88 17.67
N LYS A 48 11.36 -11.58 18.71
CA LYS A 48 9.93 -11.93 18.77
C LYS A 48 9.09 -11.18 17.73
N ILE A 49 9.35 -9.89 17.50
CA ILE A 49 8.70 -9.10 16.45
C ILE A 49 9.00 -9.72 15.08
N THR A 50 10.27 -10.03 14.82
CA THR A 50 10.69 -10.67 13.55
C THR A 50 9.98 -12.01 13.35
N TYR A 51 9.91 -12.85 14.39
CA TYR A 51 9.20 -14.13 14.34
C TYR A 51 7.70 -13.95 14.07
N LEU A 52 7.05 -12.98 14.73
CA LEU A 52 5.63 -12.70 14.53
C LEU A 52 5.35 -12.12 13.14
N ASP A 53 6.23 -11.26 12.63
CA ASP A 53 6.16 -10.70 11.28
C ASP A 53 6.30 -11.79 10.22
N GLN A 54 7.28 -12.69 10.36
CA GLN A 54 7.41 -13.88 9.50
C GLN A 54 6.17 -14.77 9.56
N THR A 55 5.62 -15.00 10.75
CA THR A 55 4.40 -15.80 10.92
C THR A 55 3.19 -15.13 10.27
N GLN A 56 3.06 -13.81 10.42
CA GLN A 56 2.03 -13.02 9.74
C GLN A 56 2.18 -13.14 8.21
N HIS A 57 3.40 -13.04 7.70
CA HIS A 57 3.70 -13.17 6.28
C HIS A 57 3.30 -14.55 5.74
N ILE A 58 3.66 -15.62 6.44
CA ILE A 58 3.26 -17.00 6.08
C ILE A 58 1.74 -17.14 6.04
N LYS A 59 1.03 -16.61 7.06
CA LYS A 59 -0.44 -16.64 7.10
C LYS A 59 -1.06 -15.87 5.93
N LYS A 60 -0.47 -14.73 5.56
CA LYS A 60 -0.90 -13.93 4.39
C LYS A 60 -0.73 -14.73 3.09
N ILE A 61 0.42 -15.37 2.90
CA ILE A 61 0.65 -16.25 1.74
C ILE A 61 -0.38 -17.36 1.72
N PHE A 62 -0.57 -18.05 2.85
CA PHE A 62 -1.52 -19.15 2.95
C PHE A 62 -2.96 -18.73 2.59
N LEU A 63 -3.40 -17.57 3.09
CA LEU A 63 -4.72 -17.02 2.77
C LEU A 63 -4.87 -16.72 1.27
N ASN A 64 -3.85 -16.08 0.67
CA ASN A 64 -3.84 -15.78 -0.76
C ASN A 64 -3.77 -17.06 -1.62
N SER A 65 -3.07 -18.08 -1.16
CA SER A 65 -2.98 -19.37 -1.84
C SER A 65 -4.30 -20.14 -1.79
N ILE A 66 -5.08 -20.04 -0.71
CA ILE A 66 -6.45 -20.61 -0.66
C ILE A 66 -7.33 -19.96 -1.72
N PHE A 67 -7.27 -18.64 -1.87
CA PHE A 67 -7.98 -17.96 -2.94
C PHE A 67 -7.56 -18.49 -4.32
N GLY A 68 -6.25 -18.66 -4.55
CA GLY A 68 -5.72 -19.27 -5.77
C GLY A 68 -6.24 -20.70 -6.00
N LEU A 69 -6.29 -21.53 -4.95
CA LEU A 69 -6.80 -22.91 -5.02
C LEU A 69 -8.29 -22.95 -5.37
N LEU A 70 -9.11 -22.09 -4.77
CA LEU A 70 -10.57 -22.05 -5.00
C LEU A 70 -10.93 -21.45 -6.36
N SER A 71 -10.03 -20.66 -6.95
CA SER A 71 -10.25 -20.03 -8.26
C SER A 71 -9.58 -20.78 -9.41
N ASN A 72 -8.77 -21.82 -9.13
CA ASN A 72 -8.04 -22.59 -10.14
C ASN A 72 -8.86 -23.79 -10.61
N ASP A 73 -9.26 -23.81 -11.88
CA ASP A 73 -10.05 -24.89 -12.51
C ASP A 73 -9.46 -26.30 -12.35
N SER A 74 -8.14 -26.42 -12.16
CA SER A 74 -7.48 -27.71 -11.91
C SER A 74 -7.69 -28.25 -10.47
N SER A 75 -8.23 -27.44 -9.58
CA SER A 75 -8.57 -27.83 -8.21
C SER A 75 -9.94 -28.48 -8.14
N ARG A 76 -10.03 -29.59 -7.39
CA ARG A 76 -11.31 -30.29 -7.12
C ARG A 76 -12.35 -29.41 -6.41
N TRP A 77 -11.89 -28.40 -5.67
CA TRP A 77 -12.75 -27.48 -4.92
C TRP A 77 -12.94 -26.14 -5.62
N SER A 78 -12.65 -26.07 -6.93
CA SER A 78 -12.77 -24.82 -7.67
C SER A 78 -14.22 -24.42 -7.86
N ASP A 79 -14.51 -23.15 -7.57
CA ASP A 79 -15.79 -22.51 -7.88
C ASP A 79 -15.54 -21.09 -8.38
N LYS A 80 -15.80 -20.89 -9.67
CA LYS A 80 -15.60 -19.63 -10.38
C LYS A 80 -16.38 -18.46 -9.76
N ARG A 81 -17.53 -18.75 -9.15
CA ARG A 81 -18.38 -17.72 -8.53
C ARG A 81 -17.70 -17.11 -7.30
N ILE A 82 -16.89 -17.89 -6.59
CA ILE A 82 -16.13 -17.41 -5.42
C ILE A 82 -15.06 -16.42 -5.88
N GLY A 83 -14.26 -16.79 -6.89
CA GLY A 83 -13.23 -15.92 -7.45
C GLY A 83 -13.79 -14.59 -7.99
N GLN A 84 -14.91 -14.67 -8.72
CA GLN A 84 -15.63 -13.51 -9.23
C GLN A 84 -16.19 -12.63 -8.10
N SER A 85 -16.84 -13.23 -7.11
CA SER A 85 -17.44 -12.52 -5.96
C SER A 85 -16.39 -11.73 -5.18
N ILE A 86 -15.27 -12.37 -4.82
CA ILE A 86 -14.18 -11.72 -4.08
C ILE A 86 -13.59 -10.58 -4.89
N THR A 87 -13.31 -10.81 -6.18
CA THR A 87 -12.71 -9.80 -7.07
C THR A 87 -13.64 -8.60 -7.25
N LEU A 88 -14.93 -8.84 -7.49
CA LEU A 88 -15.91 -7.78 -7.68
C LEU A 88 -16.11 -6.98 -6.40
N THR A 89 -16.21 -7.66 -5.26
CA THR A 89 -16.32 -7.02 -3.94
C THR A 89 -15.12 -6.13 -3.65
N GLY A 90 -13.90 -6.63 -3.90
CA GLY A 90 -12.67 -5.84 -3.75
C GLY A 90 -12.70 -4.56 -4.61
N ARG A 91 -13.12 -4.65 -5.87
CA ARG A 91 -13.26 -3.48 -6.76
C ARG A 91 -14.32 -2.50 -6.26
N CYS A 92 -15.46 -2.99 -5.77
CA CYS A 92 -16.51 -2.14 -5.20
C CYS A 92 -16.01 -1.38 -3.96
N VAL A 93 -15.27 -2.04 -3.07
CA VAL A 93 -14.66 -1.40 -1.89
C VAL A 93 -13.68 -0.31 -2.32
N VAL A 94 -12.79 -0.58 -3.28
CA VAL A 94 -11.83 0.43 -3.77
C VAL A 94 -12.55 1.63 -4.39
N ARG A 95 -13.57 1.41 -5.22
CA ARG A 95 -14.38 2.50 -5.80
C ARG A 95 -15.07 3.33 -4.71
N HIS A 96 -15.65 2.67 -3.71
CA HIS A 96 -16.30 3.34 -2.59
C HIS A 96 -15.32 4.19 -1.77
N MET A 97 -14.17 3.63 -1.41
CA MET A 97 -13.11 4.36 -0.68
C MET A 97 -12.62 5.57 -1.48
N SER A 98 -12.42 5.41 -2.79
CA SER A 98 -11.98 6.49 -3.68
C SER A 98 -13.03 7.60 -3.79
N ALA A 99 -14.31 7.24 -3.96
CA ALA A 99 -15.41 8.20 -3.99
C ALA A 99 -15.59 8.93 -2.65
N MET A 100 -15.41 8.22 -1.53
CA MET A 100 -15.51 8.82 -0.20
C MET A 100 -14.37 9.81 0.06
N ALA A 101 -13.13 9.47 -0.33
CA ALA A 101 -12.01 10.41 -0.24
C ALA A 101 -12.24 11.65 -1.12
N ASN A 102 -12.72 11.45 -2.36
CA ASN A 102 -13.13 12.56 -3.22
C ASN A 102 -14.20 13.43 -2.57
N LYS A 103 -15.21 12.83 -1.91
CA LYS A 103 -16.25 13.59 -1.20
C LYS A 103 -15.66 14.42 -0.07
N LEU A 104 -14.74 13.86 0.71
CA LEU A 104 -14.12 14.56 1.84
C LEU A 104 -13.24 15.74 1.38
N LEU A 105 -12.61 15.62 0.22
CA LEU A 105 -11.63 16.61 -0.26
C LEU A 105 -12.23 17.65 -1.23
N THR A 106 -13.17 17.23 -2.09
CA THR A 106 -13.75 18.07 -3.16
C THR A 106 -15.24 18.36 -2.93
N GLY A 107 -15.85 17.76 -1.90
CA GLY A 107 -17.28 17.85 -1.64
C GLY A 107 -18.16 16.94 -2.52
N LYS A 108 -17.60 16.30 -3.55
CA LYS A 108 -18.34 15.47 -4.51
C LYS A 108 -18.02 13.98 -4.36
N TYR A 109 -19.05 13.16 -4.25
CA TYR A 109 -18.91 11.71 -4.19
C TYR A 109 -18.77 11.13 -5.61
N ASP A 110 -17.53 11.05 -6.07
CA ASP A 110 -17.19 10.50 -7.39
C ASP A 110 -15.88 9.72 -7.30
N TYR A 111 -15.87 8.46 -7.73
CA TYR A 111 -14.64 7.65 -7.72
C TYR A 111 -13.66 8.03 -8.84
N GLN A 112 -14.13 8.75 -9.87
CA GLN A 112 -13.31 9.36 -10.93
C GLN A 112 -13.05 10.85 -10.71
N GLY A 113 -13.38 11.36 -9.52
CA GLY A 113 -13.26 12.77 -9.18
C GLY A 113 -11.82 13.30 -9.22
N GLU A 114 -11.71 14.62 -9.06
CA GLU A 114 -10.46 15.38 -9.20
C GLU A 114 -9.36 14.96 -8.21
N THR A 115 -9.73 14.34 -7.08
CA THR A 115 -8.74 13.71 -6.20
C THR A 115 -8.37 12.35 -6.76
N VAL A 116 -7.15 12.25 -7.26
CA VAL A 116 -6.51 10.98 -7.58
C VAL A 116 -6.09 10.29 -6.28
N LEU A 117 -6.97 9.47 -5.71
CA LEU A 117 -6.63 8.57 -4.61
C LEU A 117 -5.99 7.30 -5.18
N TYR A 118 -4.67 7.26 -5.28
CA TYR A 118 -3.95 6.09 -5.79
C TYR A 118 -3.93 4.99 -4.72
N ASN A 119 -4.86 4.04 -4.85
CA ASN A 119 -4.89 2.81 -4.06
C ASN A 119 -4.33 1.67 -4.90
N ASP A 120 -3.01 1.64 -5.08
CA ASP A 120 -2.34 0.41 -5.43
C ASP A 120 -1.26 0.08 -4.40
N THR A 121 -1.15 -1.21 -4.12
CA THR A 121 -0.27 -1.78 -3.13
C THR A 121 1.15 -1.62 -3.67
N ASP A 122 1.91 -0.71 -3.07
CA ASP A 122 3.38 -0.60 -3.08
C ASP A 122 4.14 0.13 -4.21
N SER A 123 3.52 0.58 -5.31
CA SER A 123 4.28 1.35 -6.31
C SER A 123 3.45 2.22 -7.26
N VAL A 124 4.02 3.37 -7.63
CA VAL A 124 3.46 4.34 -8.60
C VAL A 124 4.25 4.31 -9.90
N ALA A 125 3.57 4.54 -11.03
CA ALA A 125 4.23 4.65 -12.32
C ALA A 125 5.04 5.96 -12.40
N SER A 126 6.17 5.93 -13.12
CA SER A 126 7.11 7.06 -13.24
C SER A 126 6.47 8.33 -13.83
N ASN A 127 5.45 8.18 -14.67
CA ASN A 127 4.70 9.27 -15.31
C ASN A 127 3.57 9.86 -14.45
N THR A 128 3.43 9.42 -13.20
CA THR A 128 2.41 9.97 -12.28
C THR A 128 2.71 11.44 -12.01
N GLY A 129 1.72 12.31 -12.21
CA GLY A 129 1.82 13.74 -11.90
C GLY A 129 1.70 14.00 -10.40
N ILE A 130 2.49 14.94 -9.90
CA ILE A 130 2.48 15.42 -8.52
C ILE A 130 2.59 16.95 -8.52
N GLU A 131 1.82 17.58 -7.64
CA GLU A 131 1.90 19.01 -7.40
C GLU A 131 3.04 19.34 -6.44
N THR A 132 3.89 20.29 -6.85
CA THR A 132 5.06 20.71 -6.08
C THR A 132 5.09 22.23 -5.92
N SER A 133 5.94 22.72 -5.01
CA SER A 133 6.13 24.17 -4.78
C SER A 133 6.63 24.93 -6.03
N VAL A 134 7.16 24.23 -7.03
CA VAL A 134 7.68 24.80 -8.28
C VAL A 134 6.79 24.46 -9.49
N GLY A 135 5.57 23.98 -9.24
CA GLY A 135 4.58 23.61 -10.25
C GLY A 135 4.36 22.10 -10.37
N SER A 136 3.43 21.72 -11.25
CA SER A 136 3.10 20.33 -11.53
C SER A 136 4.23 19.65 -12.30
N MET A 137 4.63 18.45 -11.88
CA MET A 137 5.62 17.63 -12.58
C MET A 137 5.36 16.15 -12.35
N THR A 138 6.04 15.29 -13.09
CA THR A 138 5.98 13.85 -12.87
C THR A 138 6.92 13.39 -11.75
N ILE A 139 6.64 12.25 -11.14
CA ILE A 139 7.54 11.62 -10.14
C ILE A 139 8.93 11.33 -10.74
N GLU A 140 9.02 10.98 -12.02
CA GLU A 140 10.30 10.80 -12.73
C GLU A 140 11.08 12.12 -12.85
N GLU A 141 10.40 13.23 -13.17
CA GLU A 141 11.03 14.54 -13.22
C GLU A 141 11.50 14.99 -11.83
N LEU A 142 10.67 14.77 -10.80
CA LEU A 142 11.04 15.03 -9.41
C LEU A 142 12.27 14.20 -9.00
N PHE A 143 12.30 12.91 -9.37
CA PHE A 143 13.45 12.03 -9.13
C PHE A 143 14.71 12.55 -9.82
N LYS A 144 14.63 12.96 -11.09
CA LYS A 144 15.76 13.50 -11.86
C LYS A 144 16.26 14.84 -11.32
N LYS A 145 15.38 15.64 -10.70
CA LYS A 145 15.73 16.90 -10.03
C LYS A 145 16.39 16.71 -8.65
N GLY A 146 16.64 15.47 -8.22
CA GLY A 146 17.41 15.20 -7.01
C GLY A 146 18.79 15.82 -7.01
N LYS A 147 19.22 16.34 -5.85
CA LYS A 147 20.60 16.77 -5.62
C LYS A 147 21.48 15.62 -5.12
N LEU A 148 20.90 14.75 -4.28
CA LEU A 148 21.60 13.61 -3.71
C LEU A 148 20.96 12.33 -4.22
N PHE A 149 21.81 11.37 -4.59
CA PHE A 149 21.39 10.05 -5.03
C PHE A 149 22.02 8.97 -4.15
N LYS A 150 21.23 7.97 -3.78
CA LYS A 150 21.70 6.77 -3.10
C LYS A 150 21.22 5.56 -3.87
N ASN A 151 22.10 4.58 -4.09
CA ASN A 151 21.73 3.28 -4.62
C ASN A 151 21.96 2.23 -3.54
N ASP A 152 20.96 1.40 -3.28
CA ASP A 152 21.01 0.31 -2.34
C ASP A 152 20.43 -0.95 -3.00
N HIS A 153 21.29 -1.88 -3.44
CA HIS A 153 20.88 -3.16 -4.02
C HIS A 153 19.84 -3.04 -5.16
N GLY A 154 20.03 -2.09 -6.09
CA GLY A 154 19.14 -1.88 -7.24
C GLY A 154 17.94 -0.97 -6.97
N LYS A 155 17.84 -0.46 -5.74
CA LYS A 155 16.89 0.59 -5.34
C LYS A 155 17.59 1.94 -5.35
N GLU A 156 17.10 2.85 -6.16
CA GLU A 156 17.66 4.20 -6.30
C GLU A 156 16.78 5.19 -5.51
N TYR A 157 17.42 6.08 -4.78
CA TYR A 157 16.78 7.12 -3.99
C TYR A 157 17.31 8.46 -4.45
N SER A 158 16.42 9.44 -4.52
CA SER A 158 16.70 10.82 -4.91
C SER A 158 16.15 11.77 -3.85
N PHE A 159 16.93 12.79 -3.50
CA PHE A 159 16.57 13.76 -2.47
C PHE A 159 16.69 15.19 -3.01
N ASN A 160 15.67 16.01 -2.75
CA ASN A 160 15.73 17.44 -3.01
C ASN A 160 15.03 18.21 -1.88
N ASP A 161 15.81 19.02 -1.18
CA ASP A 161 15.39 19.84 -0.04
C ASP A 161 14.74 21.17 -0.45
N LEU A 162 14.85 21.57 -1.72
CA LEU A 162 14.28 22.82 -2.25
C LEU A 162 12.88 22.65 -2.81
N ILE A 163 12.46 21.41 -3.10
CA ILE A 163 11.15 21.13 -3.68
C ILE A 163 10.26 20.55 -2.58
N GLN A 164 9.11 21.18 -2.38
CA GLN A 164 8.08 20.68 -1.46
C GLN A 164 6.96 20.05 -2.27
N ILE A 165 6.32 19.03 -1.70
CA ILE A 165 5.17 18.36 -2.31
C ILE A 165 3.91 18.70 -1.53
N THR A 166 2.77 18.66 -2.21
CA THR A 166 1.47 18.80 -1.58
C THR A 166 1.18 17.58 -0.69
N GLN A 167 0.88 17.82 0.59
CA GLN A 167 0.36 16.84 1.52
C GLN A 167 -0.94 17.35 2.14
N TYR A 168 -1.86 16.42 2.42
CA TYR A 168 -3.06 16.74 3.16
C TYR A 168 -2.76 16.75 4.67
N ASN A 169 -3.13 17.83 5.35
CA ASN A 169 -3.01 17.94 6.79
C ASN A 169 -4.31 17.49 7.47
N ASN A 170 -4.23 16.40 8.24
CA ASN A 170 -5.37 15.80 8.93
C ASN A 170 -5.95 16.68 10.06
N TYR A 171 -5.22 17.69 10.55
CA TYR A 171 -5.66 18.57 11.63
C TYR A 171 -6.30 19.85 11.12
N THR A 172 -5.75 20.44 10.06
CA THR A 172 -6.27 21.68 9.46
C THR A 172 -7.23 21.44 8.30
N HIS A 173 -7.39 20.17 7.89
CA HIS A 173 -8.25 19.76 6.78
C HIS A 173 -7.98 20.52 5.48
N GLY A 174 -6.69 20.71 5.17
CA GLY A 174 -6.25 21.47 4.00
C GLY A 174 -4.97 20.91 3.37
N ILE A 175 -4.69 21.35 2.14
CA ILE A 175 -3.46 21.03 1.41
C ILE A 175 -2.35 21.97 1.90
N GLN A 176 -1.19 21.41 2.25
CA GLN A 176 0.01 22.16 2.61
C GLN A 176 1.23 21.63 1.86
N TYR A 177 2.17 22.51 1.57
CA TYR A 177 3.47 22.11 1.02
C TYR A 177 4.40 21.66 2.14
N GLN A 178 4.95 20.45 2.01
CA GLN A 178 5.92 19.91 2.95
C GLN A 178 7.12 19.29 2.25
N ASN A 179 8.24 19.27 2.96
CA ASN A 179 9.43 18.54 2.52
C ASN A 179 9.12 17.05 2.48
N TYR A 180 9.63 16.36 1.46
CA TYR A 180 9.56 14.92 1.36
C TYR A 180 10.90 14.28 1.76
N ALA A 181 10.83 13.06 2.28
CA ALA A 181 12.03 12.36 2.74
C ALA A 181 12.92 11.91 1.57
N ALA A 182 12.37 11.25 0.55
CA ALA A 182 13.08 10.85 -0.66
C ALA A 182 12.07 10.47 -1.76
N VAL A 183 12.48 10.58 -3.03
CA VAL A 183 11.84 9.87 -4.14
C VAL A 183 12.56 8.55 -4.34
N TYR A 184 11.83 7.45 -4.23
CA TYR A 184 12.33 6.10 -4.40
C TYR A 184 11.98 5.56 -5.79
N ARG A 185 12.96 4.95 -6.46
CA ARG A 185 12.78 4.24 -7.73
C ARG A 185 13.39 2.85 -7.64
N HIS A 186 12.59 1.86 -8.00
CA HIS A 186 13.07 0.51 -8.31
C HIS A 186 12.89 0.30 -9.81
N LYS A 187 14.00 0.14 -10.55
CA LYS A 187 13.93 -0.11 -11.99
C LYS A 187 13.51 -1.55 -12.22
N VAL A 188 12.33 -1.71 -12.79
CA VAL A 188 11.77 -3.00 -13.13
C VAL A 188 11.97 -3.20 -14.63
N THR A 189 12.67 -4.27 -15.04
CA THR A 189 12.89 -4.65 -16.45
C THR A 189 11.67 -5.32 -17.09
N LYS A 190 10.56 -5.42 -16.36
CA LYS A 190 9.36 -6.12 -16.79
C LYS A 190 8.68 -5.39 -17.94
N LYS A 191 8.29 -6.15 -18.97
CA LYS A 191 7.54 -5.59 -20.09
C LYS A 191 6.18 -5.08 -19.61
N ARG A 192 5.78 -3.91 -20.10
CA ARG A 192 4.44 -3.33 -19.88
C ARG A 192 3.60 -3.50 -21.13
N TYR A 193 2.35 -3.87 -20.94
CA TYR A 193 1.36 -4.08 -21.99
C TYR A 193 0.18 -3.15 -21.73
N VAL A 194 -0.25 -2.46 -22.79
CA VAL A 194 -1.49 -1.67 -22.77
C VAL A 194 -2.55 -2.49 -23.50
N VAL A 195 -3.50 -3.00 -22.74
CA VAL A 195 -4.63 -3.76 -23.28
C VAL A 195 -5.79 -2.81 -23.50
N THR A 196 -6.21 -2.69 -24.76
CA THR A 196 -7.33 -1.85 -25.17
C THR A 196 -8.51 -2.74 -25.57
N THR A 197 -9.64 -2.57 -24.88
CA THR A 197 -10.89 -3.26 -25.22
C THR A 197 -11.58 -2.59 -26.41
N SER A 198 -12.45 -3.33 -27.11
CA SER A 198 -13.28 -2.79 -28.20
C SER A 198 -14.20 -1.64 -27.75
N ALA A 199 -14.57 -1.60 -26.46
CA ALA A 199 -15.31 -0.51 -25.84
C ALA A 199 -14.43 0.72 -25.52
N GLY A 200 -13.18 0.77 -25.97
CA GLY A 200 -12.26 1.90 -25.77
C GLY A 200 -11.62 1.98 -24.39
N ARG A 201 -11.96 1.09 -23.44
CA ARG A 201 -11.31 1.03 -22.12
C ARG A 201 -9.88 0.52 -22.26
N LYS A 202 -8.94 1.18 -21.58
CA LYS A 202 -7.52 0.84 -21.56
C LYS A 202 -7.10 0.41 -20.17
N VAL A 203 -6.30 -0.65 -20.07
CA VAL A 203 -5.64 -1.04 -18.84
C VAL A 203 -4.16 -1.29 -19.11
N CYS A 204 -3.28 -0.77 -18.26
CA CYS A 204 -1.83 -0.93 -18.37
C CYS A 204 -1.36 -1.92 -17.31
N LEU A 205 -0.61 -2.94 -17.72
CA LEU A 205 -0.27 -4.09 -16.90
C LEU A 205 1.20 -4.46 -17.11
N THR A 206 1.86 -5.01 -16.11
CA THR A 206 3.16 -5.68 -16.30
C THR A 206 2.97 -7.14 -16.68
N GLU A 207 3.99 -7.75 -17.28
CA GLU A 207 3.94 -9.14 -17.79
C GLU A 207 3.47 -10.20 -16.80
N ASP A 208 3.69 -9.99 -15.50
CA ASP A 208 3.31 -10.95 -14.44
C ASP A 208 1.84 -10.82 -13.99
N HIS A 209 1.12 -9.79 -14.43
CA HIS A 209 -0.27 -9.56 -14.01
C HIS A 209 -1.25 -10.26 -14.94
N GLY A 210 -1.84 -11.35 -14.46
CA GLY A 210 -2.86 -12.07 -15.20
C GLY A 210 -4.15 -11.25 -15.39
N ILE A 211 -4.66 -11.21 -16.62
CA ILE A 211 -6.02 -10.76 -16.93
C ILE A 211 -6.96 -11.96 -16.94
N MET A 212 -8.08 -11.79 -16.25
CA MET A 212 -9.18 -12.74 -16.29
C MET A 212 -9.95 -12.62 -17.60
N ILE A 213 -9.93 -13.69 -18.39
CA ILE A 213 -10.65 -13.83 -19.66
C ILE A 213 -11.61 -15.01 -19.62
N ILE A 214 -12.60 -14.99 -20.50
CA ILE A 214 -13.51 -16.12 -20.74
C ILE A 214 -13.05 -16.83 -22.02
N ASP A 215 -12.56 -18.04 -21.88
CA ASP A 215 -12.15 -18.92 -22.97
C ASP A 215 -13.00 -20.20 -22.92
N ASN A 216 -13.77 -20.46 -23.99
CA ASN A 216 -14.72 -21.58 -24.07
C ASN A 216 -15.64 -21.74 -22.84
N GLY A 217 -16.11 -20.63 -22.27
CA GLY A 217 -16.98 -20.61 -21.09
C GLY A 217 -16.25 -20.79 -19.74
N ASN A 218 -14.92 -20.98 -19.76
CA ASN A 218 -14.09 -21.06 -18.57
C ASN A 218 -13.42 -19.72 -18.27
N LEU A 219 -13.42 -19.34 -17.00
CA LEU A 219 -12.70 -18.18 -16.52
C LEU A 219 -11.25 -18.57 -16.28
N ILE A 220 -10.34 -18.06 -17.10
CA ILE A 220 -8.91 -18.33 -16.99
C ILE A 220 -8.14 -17.02 -16.85
N SER A 221 -7.01 -17.08 -16.15
CA SER A 221 -6.08 -15.96 -16.06
C SER A 221 -5.00 -16.14 -17.12
N LYS A 222 -4.85 -15.17 -18.04
CA LYS A 222 -3.76 -15.13 -19.03
C LYS A 222 -2.82 -13.97 -18.75
N SER A 223 -1.53 -14.17 -18.96
CA SER A 223 -0.58 -13.05 -18.90
C SER A 223 -0.88 -12.07 -20.05
N PRO A 224 -0.50 -10.78 -19.93
CA PRO A 224 -0.74 -9.82 -20.99
C PRO A 224 0.01 -10.14 -22.28
N ALA A 225 1.09 -10.93 -22.19
CA ALA A 225 1.86 -11.39 -23.36
C ALA A 225 1.15 -12.51 -24.14
N GLU A 226 0.22 -13.22 -23.50
CA GLU A 226 -0.49 -14.37 -24.08
C GLU A 226 -1.87 -13.99 -24.65
N LEU A 227 -2.30 -12.75 -24.42
CA LEU A 227 -3.58 -12.24 -24.92
C LEU A 227 -3.59 -12.09 -26.43
N LYS A 228 -4.71 -12.50 -27.02
CA LYS A 228 -4.97 -12.36 -28.45
C LYS A 228 -6.10 -11.37 -28.69
N ILE A 229 -6.04 -10.69 -29.83
CA ILE A 229 -7.15 -9.84 -30.29
C ILE A 229 -8.39 -10.73 -30.44
N GLY A 230 -9.45 -10.41 -29.69
CA GLY A 230 -10.68 -11.20 -29.64
C GLY A 230 -10.94 -11.91 -28.31
N ASP A 231 -9.94 -12.00 -27.42
CA ASP A 231 -10.15 -12.55 -26.07
C ASP A 231 -11.19 -11.73 -25.29
N LYS A 232 -12.16 -12.43 -24.68
CA LYS A 232 -13.26 -11.81 -23.93
C LYS A 232 -12.82 -11.51 -22.49
N ILE A 233 -12.53 -10.26 -22.19
CA ILE A 233 -12.09 -9.82 -20.86
C ILE A 233 -13.31 -9.50 -19.98
N ILE A 234 -13.25 -9.87 -18.70
CA ILE A 234 -14.29 -9.49 -17.73
C ILE A 234 -14.12 -8.01 -17.34
N SER A 235 -15.06 -7.17 -17.76
CA SER A 235 -15.21 -5.80 -17.26
C SER A 235 -16.50 -5.67 -16.44
N ALA A 236 -16.41 -5.10 -15.23
CA ALA A 236 -17.60 -4.64 -14.52
C ALA A 236 -18.10 -3.35 -15.19
N GLN A 237 -19.41 -3.26 -15.43
CA GLN A 237 -20.05 -1.99 -15.80
C GLN A 237 -19.82 -0.92 -14.72
#